data_AF-W3X2W9-F1
#
_entry.id   AF-W3X2W9-F1
#
_cell.length_a   1.000
_cell.length_b   1.000
_cell.length_c   1.000
_cell.angle_alpha   90.00
_cell.angle_beta   90.00
_cell.angle_gamma   90.00
#
_symmetry.space_group_name_H-M   'P 1'
#
loop_
_entity.id
_entity.type
_entity.pdbx_description
1 polymer ?
#
loop_
_entity_poly.entity_id
_entity_poly.type
_entity_poly.pdbx_seq_one_letter_code
_entity_poly.pdbx_strand_id
1 'polypeptide(L)'
;MFGFGAFRATSALSSGLLWKTPWRLSKFQKLRQRRRLRAVDSVIATLDAALAKKGESVKSIETWKQEMPTEAEMLPRDKYTMFDRKEKRYRKGIHSEFWSFHIAILARACKWPRSNLGKDAYRRARNAYNLFLDRWLTWRKTELPKWTRVSQRVNPPGY
;
A
#
# COMPACT_ATOMS: atom_id res chain seq x y z
N MET A 1 -26.12 -38.12 22.79
CA MET A 1 -26.23 -38.10 21.31
C MET A 1 -26.18 -36.65 20.83
N PHE A 2 -25.00 -36.15 20.46
CA PHE A 2 -24.88 -34.85 19.79
C PHE A 2 -24.93 -35.10 18.29
N GLY A 3 -26.06 -34.74 17.67
CA GLY A 3 -26.38 -35.03 16.27
C GLY A 3 -25.48 -34.27 15.30
N PHE A 4 -24.65 -35.01 14.56
CA PHE A 4 -24.04 -34.56 13.31
C PHE A 4 -25.07 -34.70 12.19
N GLY A 5 -25.81 -33.62 11.89
CA GLY A 5 -26.61 -33.52 10.66
C GLY A 5 -25.72 -33.47 9.40
N ALA A 6 -26.34 -33.65 8.22
CA ALA A 6 -25.72 -33.85 6.90
C ALA A 6 -24.74 -32.75 6.40
N PHE A 7 -24.47 -31.73 7.20
CA PHE A 7 -23.50 -30.67 6.91
C PHE A 7 -22.52 -30.57 8.08
N ARG A 8 -21.46 -31.38 8.03
CA ARG A 8 -20.29 -31.18 8.88
C ARG A 8 -19.61 -29.89 8.43
N ALA A 9 -19.75 -28.82 9.21
CA ALA A 9 -18.96 -27.61 9.03
C ALA A 9 -17.48 -27.97 9.29
N THR A 10 -16.78 -28.41 8.25
CA THR A 10 -15.34 -28.65 8.30
C THR A 10 -14.62 -27.32 8.08
N SER A 11 -13.48 -27.13 8.75
CA SER A 11 -12.63 -25.94 8.62
C SER A 11 -12.24 -25.62 7.16
N ALA A 12 -12.20 -26.64 6.31
CA ALA A 12 -11.99 -26.53 4.87
C ALA A 12 -13.15 -25.85 4.13
N LEU A 13 -14.41 -26.12 4.51
CA LEU A 13 -15.60 -25.47 3.92
C LEU A 13 -15.80 -24.03 4.44
N SER A 14 -15.27 -23.71 5.63
CA SER A 14 -15.40 -22.39 6.27
C SER A 14 -14.28 -21.40 5.91
N SER A 15 -13.36 -21.78 5.01
CA SER A 15 -12.28 -20.92 4.49
C SER A 15 -12.11 -21.09 2.97
N GLY A 16 -13.22 -20.99 2.22
CA GLY A 16 -13.25 -21.33 0.79
C GLY A 16 -12.66 -20.29 -0.18
N LEU A 17 -12.29 -19.09 0.27
CA LEU A 17 -11.81 -18.04 -0.65
C LEU A 17 -10.30 -18.12 -0.86
N LEU A 18 -9.90 -18.77 -1.95
CA LEU A 18 -8.51 -18.92 -2.35
C LEU A 18 -7.96 -17.64 -2.99
N TRP A 19 -7.29 -16.82 -2.21
CA TRP A 19 -6.51 -15.68 -2.70
C TRP A 19 -5.12 -16.14 -3.15
N LYS A 20 -5.01 -16.54 -4.42
CA LYS A 20 -3.76 -17.06 -4.98
C LYS A 20 -2.74 -15.94 -5.27
N THR A 21 -2.03 -15.53 -4.22
CA THR A 21 -0.87 -14.62 -4.32
C THR A 21 0.41 -15.39 -3.95
N PRO A 22 1.39 -15.52 -4.85
CA PRO A 22 2.63 -16.23 -4.54
C PRO A 22 3.44 -15.48 -3.48
N TRP A 23 4.19 -16.18 -2.64
CA TRP A 23 5.04 -15.56 -1.60
C TRP A 23 6.26 -14.82 -2.15
N ARG A 24 6.61 -15.03 -3.43
CA ARG A 24 7.76 -14.43 -4.11
C ARG A 24 7.39 -13.76 -5.44
N LEU A 25 8.14 -12.71 -5.80
CA LEU A 25 8.06 -12.06 -7.10
C LEU A 25 8.71 -12.88 -8.20
N SER A 26 8.09 -12.89 -9.37
CA SER A 26 8.70 -13.43 -10.59
C SER A 26 9.82 -12.52 -11.12
N LYS A 27 10.73 -13.08 -11.94
CA LYS A 27 11.84 -12.33 -12.55
C LYS A 27 11.37 -11.09 -13.32
N PHE A 28 10.25 -11.19 -14.01
CA PHE A 28 9.66 -10.09 -14.78
C PHE A 28 9.06 -9.01 -13.89
N GLN A 29 8.45 -9.39 -12.77
CA GLN A 29 7.96 -8.42 -11.80
C GLN A 29 9.12 -7.67 -11.13
N LYS A 30 10.22 -8.36 -10.79
CA LYS A 30 11.44 -7.73 -10.28
C LYS A 30 12.04 -6.74 -11.28
N LEU A 31 12.06 -7.07 -12.57
CA LEU A 31 12.50 -6.15 -13.62
C LEU A 31 11.62 -4.89 -13.68
N ARG A 32 10.28 -5.06 -13.69
CA ARG A 32 9.35 -3.93 -13.69
C ARG A 32 9.50 -3.08 -12.43
N GLN A 33 9.73 -3.69 -11.27
CA GLN A 33 9.94 -2.95 -10.03
C GLN A 33 11.19 -2.08 -10.09
N ARG A 34 12.32 -2.62 -10.56
CA ARG A 34 13.55 -1.84 -10.77
C ARG A 34 13.34 -0.68 -11.73
N ARG A 35 12.60 -0.90 -12.83
CA ARG A 35 12.24 0.17 -13.77
C ARG A 35 11.40 1.27 -13.12
N ARG A 36 10.44 0.93 -12.25
CA ARG A 36 9.62 1.92 -11.53
C ARG A 36 10.46 2.74 -10.55
N LEU A 37 11.35 2.10 -9.79
CA LEU A 37 12.25 2.80 -8.86
C LEU A 37 13.14 3.79 -9.62
N ARG A 38 13.78 3.34 -10.73
CA ARG A 38 14.56 4.23 -11.61
C ARG A 38 13.74 5.34 -12.26
N ALA A 39 12.50 5.07 -12.65
CA ALA A 39 11.62 6.08 -13.22
C ALA A 39 11.34 7.20 -12.19
N VAL A 40 11.06 6.84 -10.94
CA VAL A 40 10.91 7.82 -9.86
C VAL A 40 12.20 8.62 -9.64
N ASP A 41 13.36 7.96 -9.69
CA ASP A 41 14.66 8.64 -9.57
C ASP A 41 14.86 9.67 -10.69
N SER A 42 14.53 9.29 -11.93
CA SER A 42 14.63 10.20 -13.08
C SER A 42 13.70 11.41 -12.95
N VAL A 43 12.47 11.22 -12.45
CA VAL A 43 11.54 12.33 -12.21
C VAL A 43 12.13 13.33 -11.22
N ILE A 44 12.68 12.83 -10.11
CA ILE A 44 13.25 13.69 -9.06
C ILE A 44 14.48 14.43 -9.56
N ALA A 45 15.35 13.76 -10.31
CA ALA A 45 16.50 14.38 -10.96
C ALA A 45 16.08 15.49 -11.95
N THR A 46 15.02 15.26 -12.75
CA THR A 46 14.53 16.27 -13.69
C THR A 46 13.93 17.49 -12.99
N LEU A 47 13.18 17.28 -11.90
CA LEU A 47 12.59 18.37 -11.12
C LEU A 47 13.69 19.21 -10.45
N ASP A 48 14.67 18.55 -9.87
CA ASP A 48 15.80 19.21 -9.23
C ASP A 48 16.62 20.05 -10.21
N ALA A 49 16.96 19.50 -11.37
CA ALA A 49 17.68 20.24 -12.41
C ALA A 49 16.88 21.44 -12.95
N ALA A 50 15.55 21.32 -13.05
CA ALA A 50 14.68 22.41 -13.49
C ALA A 50 14.58 23.53 -12.44
N LEU A 51 14.53 23.16 -11.16
CA LEU A 51 14.46 24.10 -10.03
C LEU A 51 15.79 24.84 -9.84
N ALA A 52 16.91 24.12 -9.94
CA ALA A 52 18.26 24.72 -9.85
C ALA A 52 18.49 25.79 -10.93
N LYS A 53 17.98 25.59 -12.16
CA LYS A 53 18.05 26.60 -13.23
C LYS A 53 17.26 27.86 -12.94
N LYS A 54 16.20 27.76 -12.14
CA LYS A 54 15.39 28.90 -11.70
C LYS A 54 15.91 29.55 -10.42
N GLY A 55 16.88 28.92 -9.74
CA GLY A 55 17.36 29.35 -8.43
C GLY A 55 16.37 29.09 -7.29
N GLU A 56 15.43 28.16 -7.47
CA GLU A 56 14.44 27.77 -6.46
C GLU A 56 14.78 26.40 -5.87
N SER A 57 14.40 26.14 -4.63
CA SER A 57 14.45 24.79 -4.03
C SER A 57 13.14 24.44 -3.32
N VAL A 58 12.86 23.14 -3.22
CA VAL A 58 11.67 22.62 -2.55
C VAL A 58 12.09 21.65 -1.46
N LYS A 59 11.67 21.91 -0.22
CA LYS A 59 11.98 21.11 0.97
C LYS A 59 11.71 19.60 0.77
N SER A 60 10.63 19.24 0.08
CA SER A 60 10.29 17.83 -0.15
C SER A 60 11.32 17.10 -1.00
N ILE A 61 11.95 17.78 -1.97
CA ILE A 61 13.01 17.19 -2.82
C ILE A 61 14.30 17.07 -2.02
N GLU A 62 14.62 18.06 -1.18
CA GLU A 62 15.79 18.03 -0.30
C GLU A 62 15.68 16.89 0.72
N THR A 63 14.56 16.80 1.44
CA THR A 63 14.28 15.68 2.37
C THR A 63 14.31 14.34 1.65
N TRP A 64 13.72 14.25 0.45
CA TRP A 64 13.77 13.01 -0.34
C TRP A 64 15.21 12.58 -0.62
N LYS A 65 16.08 13.49 -1.06
CA LYS A 65 17.48 13.19 -1.36
C LYS A 65 18.28 12.76 -0.12
N GLN A 66 17.92 13.29 1.05
CA GLN A 66 18.58 12.95 2.31
C GLN A 66 18.15 11.58 2.83
N GLU A 67 16.86 11.26 2.74
CA GLU A 67 16.30 10.06 3.38
C GLU A 67 16.19 8.85 2.44
N MET A 68 15.98 9.07 1.13
CA MET A 68 15.61 8.01 0.19
C MET A 68 16.78 7.59 -0.71
N PRO A 69 17.21 6.31 -0.67
CA PRO A 69 18.30 5.82 -1.52
C PRO A 69 17.86 5.66 -2.99
N THR A 70 18.80 5.78 -3.91
CA THR A 70 18.56 5.50 -5.35
C THR A 70 18.40 4.01 -5.63
N GLU A 71 17.84 3.63 -6.79
CA GLU A 71 17.72 2.20 -7.14
C GLU A 71 19.08 1.49 -7.16
N ALA A 72 20.17 2.19 -7.50
CA ALA A 72 21.51 1.61 -7.54
C ALA A 72 22.06 1.31 -6.13
N GLU A 73 21.84 2.22 -5.18
CA GLU A 73 22.29 2.09 -3.79
C GLU A 73 21.47 1.06 -2.99
N MET A 74 20.21 0.84 -3.37
CA MET A 74 19.34 -0.08 -2.65
C MET A 74 19.81 -1.54 -2.72
N LEU A 75 19.79 -2.21 -1.57
CA LEU A 75 20.01 -3.65 -1.49
C LEU A 75 18.89 -4.43 -2.21
N PRO A 76 19.19 -5.57 -2.86
CA PRO A 76 18.16 -6.42 -3.47
C PRO A 76 17.07 -6.86 -2.49
N ARG A 77 17.40 -7.00 -1.20
CA ARG A 77 16.46 -7.36 -0.14
C ARG A 77 15.37 -6.28 0.00
N ASP A 78 15.75 -5.01 0.07
CA ASP A 78 14.80 -3.91 0.26
C ASP A 78 14.02 -3.55 -1.01
N LYS A 79 14.54 -3.90 -2.20
CA LYS A 79 13.82 -3.71 -3.48
C LYS A 79 12.56 -4.57 -3.59
N TYR A 80 12.57 -5.77 -3.01
CA TYR A 80 11.55 -6.79 -3.24
C TYR A 80 10.81 -7.20 -1.97
N THR A 81 11.33 -6.85 -0.79
CA THR A 81 10.73 -7.18 0.50
C THR A 81 10.62 -5.94 1.38
N MET A 82 9.56 -5.91 2.18
CA MET A 82 9.27 -4.88 3.17
C MET A 82 9.32 -5.48 4.57
N PHE A 83 9.47 -4.63 5.57
CA PHE A 83 9.29 -5.02 6.96
C PHE A 83 7.80 -5.32 7.27
N ASP A 84 7.54 -6.44 7.94
CA ASP A 84 6.23 -6.75 8.52
C ASP A 84 6.41 -7.36 9.91
N ARG A 85 5.95 -6.66 10.96
CA ARG A 85 6.07 -7.09 12.36
C ARG A 85 5.45 -8.47 12.63
N LYS A 86 4.45 -8.87 11.84
CA LYS A 86 3.67 -10.10 12.08
C LYS A 86 4.29 -11.34 11.42
N GLU A 87 5.26 -11.16 10.52
CA GLU A 87 5.93 -12.26 9.84
C GLU A 87 7.04 -12.85 10.72
N LYS A 88 7.24 -14.17 10.65
CA LYS A 88 8.23 -14.88 11.51
C LYS A 88 9.65 -14.34 11.39
N ARG A 89 10.03 -13.85 10.20
CA ARG A 89 11.35 -13.26 9.91
C ARG A 89 11.28 -11.75 9.69
N TYR A 90 10.19 -11.13 10.13
CA TYR A 90 9.92 -9.70 9.97
C TYR A 90 9.93 -9.17 8.53
N ARG A 91 9.77 -10.05 7.54
CA ARG A 91 9.90 -9.73 6.12
C ARG A 91 8.77 -10.30 5.30
N LYS A 92 8.28 -9.48 4.38
CA LYS A 92 7.17 -9.79 3.48
C LYS A 92 7.48 -9.32 2.07
N GLY A 93 6.98 -10.02 1.05
CA GLY A 93 7.12 -9.57 -0.34
C GLY A 93 6.34 -8.27 -0.58
N ILE A 94 6.94 -7.30 -1.28
CA ILE A 94 6.31 -5.98 -1.52
C ILE A 94 4.99 -6.08 -2.32
N HIS A 95 4.80 -7.17 -3.07
CA HIS A 95 3.61 -7.45 -3.88
C HIS A 95 2.51 -8.18 -3.11
N SER A 96 2.72 -8.47 -1.82
CA SER A 96 1.74 -9.10 -0.96
C SER A 96 0.63 -8.10 -0.64
N GLU A 97 -0.43 -8.12 -1.44
CA GLU A 97 -1.70 -7.47 -1.10
C GLU A 97 -2.64 -8.53 -0.52
N PHE A 98 -3.02 -8.40 0.76
CA PHE A 98 -4.17 -9.13 1.26
C PHE A 98 -5.38 -8.20 1.09
N TRP A 99 -6.10 -8.34 -0.01
CA TRP A 99 -7.28 -7.53 -0.26
C TRP A 99 -8.34 -7.79 0.81
N SER A 100 -8.38 -6.95 1.84
CA SER A 100 -9.57 -6.78 2.70
C SER A 100 -10.70 -6.19 1.85
N PHE A 101 -11.36 -7.04 1.07
CA PHE A 101 -12.46 -6.67 0.18
C PHE A 101 -13.78 -6.40 0.92
N HIS A 102 -13.81 -6.49 2.26
CA HIS A 102 -15.06 -6.41 3.03
C HIS A 102 -15.66 -5.00 3.23
N ILE A 103 -15.02 -3.92 2.78
CA ILE A 103 -15.45 -2.55 3.20
C ILE A 103 -15.72 -1.60 2.05
N ALA A 104 -15.10 -1.81 0.89
CA ALA A 104 -15.39 -0.97 -0.28
C ALA A 104 -16.82 -1.15 -0.81
N ILE A 105 -17.43 -2.34 -0.62
CA ILE A 105 -18.80 -2.62 -1.06
C ILE A 105 -19.82 -1.95 -0.12
N LEU A 106 -19.59 -1.93 1.19
CA LEU A 106 -20.45 -1.22 2.15
C LEU A 106 -20.31 0.31 2.06
N ALA A 107 -19.10 0.80 1.76
CA ALA A 107 -18.84 2.23 1.52
C ALA A 107 -19.59 2.77 0.30
N ARG A 108 -19.77 1.96 -0.75
CA ARG A 108 -20.46 2.34 -1.98
C ARG A 108 -21.98 2.17 -1.89
N ALA A 109 -22.46 1.35 -0.96
CA ALA A 109 -23.88 1.12 -0.69
C ALA A 109 -24.51 2.22 0.19
N CYS A 110 -23.71 3.03 0.89
CA CYS A 110 -24.21 4.26 1.52
C CYS A 110 -24.41 5.34 0.44
N LYS A 111 -25.50 5.21 -0.31
CA LYS A 111 -26.01 6.26 -1.20
C LYS A 111 -26.45 7.42 -0.30
N TRP A 112 -25.53 8.35 -0.02
CA TRP A 112 -25.84 9.55 0.75
C TRP A 112 -27.01 10.26 0.07
N PRO A 113 -28.15 10.47 0.76
CA PRO A 113 -29.24 11.22 0.18
C PRO A 113 -28.71 12.61 -0.17
N ARG A 114 -28.98 13.03 -1.40
CA ARG A 114 -28.72 14.38 -1.89
C ARG A 114 -29.76 15.32 -1.26
N SER A 115 -29.87 15.33 0.07
CA SER A 115 -30.67 16.31 0.80
C SER A 115 -29.89 17.62 0.87
N ASN A 116 -30.61 18.71 1.11
CA ASN A 116 -30.24 20.13 0.96
C ASN A 116 -29.05 20.64 1.81
N LEU A 117 -27.96 19.89 1.90
CA LEU A 117 -26.71 20.30 2.51
C LEU A 117 -25.95 21.19 1.52
N GLY A 118 -25.60 22.41 1.97
CA GLY A 118 -24.72 23.29 1.23
C GLY A 118 -23.41 22.59 0.84
N LYS A 119 -22.80 23.02 -0.29
CA LYS A 119 -21.61 22.39 -0.89
C LYS A 119 -20.46 22.17 0.12
N ASP A 120 -20.36 23.02 1.14
CA ASP A 120 -19.31 22.96 2.16
C ASP A 120 -19.57 21.93 3.26
N ALA A 121 -20.83 21.65 3.58
CA ALA A 121 -21.19 20.60 4.53
C ALA A 121 -20.94 19.21 3.92
N TYR A 122 -21.27 19.06 2.63
CA TYR A 122 -20.95 17.85 1.87
C TYR A 122 -19.44 17.61 1.75
N ARG A 123 -18.65 18.67 1.52
CA ARG A 123 -17.18 18.58 1.45
C ARG A 123 -16.58 18.17 2.79
N ARG A 124 -17.05 18.75 3.90
CA ARG A 124 -16.61 18.41 5.26
C ARG A 124 -16.96 16.98 5.65
N ALA A 125 -18.19 16.53 5.38
CA ALA A 125 -18.62 15.16 5.66
C ALA A 125 -17.83 14.12 4.85
N ARG A 126 -17.57 14.39 3.57
CA ARG A 126 -16.72 13.54 2.72
C ARG A 126 -15.29 13.46 3.25
N ASN A 127 -14.71 14.59 3.66
CA ASN A 127 -13.36 14.62 4.22
C ASN A 127 -13.28 13.87 5.56
N ALA A 128 -14.29 14.00 6.43
CA ALA A 128 -14.37 13.26 7.69
C ALA A 128 -14.49 11.75 7.46
N TYR A 129 -15.28 11.31 6.47
CA TYR A 129 -15.40 9.91 6.09
C TYR A 129 -14.10 9.33 5.52
N ASN A 130 -13.40 10.10 4.67
CA ASN A 130 -12.09 9.72 4.14
C ASN A 130 -11.04 9.60 5.26
N LEU A 131 -11.02 10.54 6.21
CA LEU A 131 -10.15 10.49 7.38
C LEU A 131 -10.46 9.29 8.30
N PHE A 132 -11.75 8.95 8.48
CA PHE A 132 -12.16 7.77 9.23
C PHE A 132 -11.73 6.48 8.54
N LEU A 133 -11.96 6.37 7.22
CA LEU A 133 -11.50 5.23 6.43
C LEU A 133 -9.98 5.08 6.47
N ASP A 134 -9.22 6.17 6.32
CA ASP A 134 -7.76 6.14 6.41
C ASP A 134 -7.28 5.72 7.80
N ARG A 135 -7.90 6.24 8.87
CA ARG A 135 -7.59 5.88 10.26
C ARG A 135 -7.98 4.43 10.60
N TRP A 136 -9.04 3.91 10.01
CA TRP A 136 -9.51 2.54 10.23
C TRP A 136 -8.72 1.52 9.39
N LEU A 137 -8.34 1.88 8.15
CA LEU A 137 -7.48 1.07 7.27
C LEU A 137 -6.04 0.97 7.81
N THR A 138 -5.52 2.03 8.40
CA THR A 138 -4.19 2.04 9.04
C THR A 138 -4.12 1.15 10.30
N TRP A 139 -5.24 0.93 11.00
CA TRP A 139 -5.29 0.05 12.17
C TRP A 139 -5.21 -1.45 11.83
N ARG A 140 -5.51 -1.86 10.57
CA ARG A 140 -5.65 -3.28 10.22
C ARG A 140 -4.56 -3.85 9.30
N LYS A 141 -3.67 -3.06 8.71
CA LYS A 141 -2.79 -3.57 7.62
C LYS A 141 -1.29 -3.28 7.80
N THR A 142 -0.53 -4.37 7.91
CA THR A 142 0.90 -4.41 7.53
C THR A 142 0.99 -4.86 6.06
N GLU A 143 0.41 -4.08 5.16
CA GLU A 143 0.39 -4.37 3.73
C GLU A 143 0.69 -3.09 2.95
N LEU A 144 1.29 -3.23 1.76
CA LEU A 144 1.45 -2.14 0.80
C LEU A 144 0.33 -2.21 -0.25
N PRO A 145 -0.88 -1.67 0.05
CA PRO A 145 -1.93 -1.61 -0.96
C PRO A 145 -1.44 -0.73 -2.11
N LYS A 146 -1.58 -1.21 -3.34
CA LYS A 146 -1.13 -0.50 -4.55
C LYS A 146 0.39 -0.33 -4.58
N TRP A 147 1.14 -1.39 -4.26
CA TRP A 147 2.62 -1.41 -4.28
C TRP A 147 3.26 -0.95 -5.59
N THR A 148 2.51 -0.95 -6.69
CA THR A 148 2.97 -0.45 -7.99
C THR A 148 2.99 1.08 -8.10
N ARG A 149 2.27 1.77 -7.22
CA ARG A 149 2.10 3.24 -7.19
C ARG A 149 2.72 3.89 -5.96
N VAL A 150 2.85 3.13 -4.87
CA VAL A 150 3.48 3.61 -3.63
C VAL A 150 4.99 3.36 -3.68
N SER A 151 5.77 4.36 -3.30
CA SER A 151 7.21 4.26 -3.15
C SER A 151 7.59 3.81 -1.73
N GLN A 152 8.00 2.55 -1.57
CA GLN A 152 8.66 2.05 -0.36
C GLN A 152 10.13 1.76 -0.70
N ARG A 153 11.06 2.34 0.07
CA ARG A 153 12.52 2.14 -0.13
C ARG A 153 13.27 1.80 1.14
N VAL A 154 12.94 2.47 2.24
CA VAL A 154 13.61 2.32 3.54
C VAL A 154 12.82 1.36 4.43
N ASN A 155 13.54 0.52 5.17
CA ASN A 155 12.99 -0.35 6.21
C ASN A 155 13.64 -0.01 7.56
N PRO A 156 13.01 -0.32 8.71
CA PRO A 156 13.60 -0.06 10.01
C PRO A 156 14.96 -0.75 10.16
N PRO A 157 15.98 -0.08 10.74
CA PRO A 157 17.30 -0.66 10.89
C PRO A 157 17.24 -1.91 11.79
N GLY A 158 18.05 -2.92 11.44
CA GLY A 158 18.13 -4.18 12.18
C GLY A 158 17.17 -5.29 11.73
N TYR A 159 16.28 -5.03 10.78
CA TYR A 159 15.32 -6.03 10.26
C TYR A 159 15.62 -6.48 8.83
#